data_AF-A0A8T5SVX7-F1
#
_entry.id   AF-A0A8T5SVX7-F1
#
_cell.length_a   1.000
_cell.length_b   1.000
_cell.length_c   1.000
_cell.angle_alpha   90.00
_cell.angle_beta   90.00
_cell.angle_gamma   90.00
#
_symmetry.space_group_name_H-M   'P 1'
#
loop_
_entity.id
_entity.type
_entity.pdbx_description
1 polymer ?
#
loop_
_entity_poly.entity_id
_entity_poly.type
_entity_poly.pdbx_seq_one_letter_code
_entity_poly.pdbx_strand_id
1 'polypeptide(L)'
;MKQLGGFTLDLGHKKHMPVEVLVDTDNTLIVIDCNCCEEFLSRRLPGGVLIPIATSLKTFFGSRGMRNIDVNVSGVMMRRTYKGILDEADLPEMTKVLENAVSNFTRKRKKK
;
A
#
# COMPACT_ATOMS: atom_id res chain seq x y z
N MET A 1 6.66 -15.45 11.04
CA MET A 1 6.18 -14.53 9.99
C MET A 1 5.96 -15.36 8.73
N LYS A 2 4.77 -15.29 8.14
CA LYS A 2 4.36 -16.01 6.92
C LYS A 2 4.05 -14.98 5.84
N GLN A 3 4.48 -15.22 4.60
CA GLN A 3 4.03 -14.44 3.46
C GLN A 3 2.62 -14.90 3.09
N LEU A 4 1.65 -13.98 3.13
CA LEU A 4 0.27 -14.22 2.76
C LEU A 4 0.11 -14.13 1.24
N GLY A 5 0.84 -13.20 0.61
CA GLY A 5 0.85 -13.03 -0.84
C GLY A 5 1.60 -11.77 -1.25
N GLY A 6 1.55 -11.48 -2.55
CA GLY A 6 2.10 -10.26 -3.12
C GLY A 6 1.43 -9.94 -4.45
N PHE A 7 1.41 -8.66 -4.81
CA PHE A 7 0.87 -8.17 -6.06
C PHE A 7 1.61 -6.89 -6.48
N THR A 8 1.41 -6.49 -7.72
CA THR A 8 2.08 -5.32 -8.28
C THR A 8 1.02 -4.29 -8.67
N LEU A 9 1.14 -3.08 -8.12
CA LEU A 9 0.29 -1.96 -8.50
C LEU A 9 0.82 -1.28 -9.76
N ASP A 10 -0.02 -1.16 -10.79
CA ASP A 10 0.28 -0.37 -11.98
C ASP A 10 0.01 1.12 -11.71
N LEU A 11 1.10 1.91 -11.66
CA LEU A 11 1.04 3.37 -11.47
C LEU A 11 0.87 4.13 -12.80
N GLY A 12 0.82 3.43 -13.93
CA GLY A 12 0.88 3.98 -15.27
C GLY A 12 2.31 4.36 -15.69
N HIS A 13 2.49 4.78 -16.94
CA HIS A 13 3.81 5.18 -17.50
C HIS A 13 4.90 4.10 -17.35
N LYS A 14 4.52 2.81 -17.45
CA LYS A 14 5.41 1.65 -17.24
C LYS A 14 6.00 1.53 -15.82
N LYS A 15 5.45 2.27 -14.85
CA LYS A 15 5.87 2.20 -13.43
C LYS A 15 5.03 1.16 -12.69
N HIS A 16 5.72 0.22 -12.07
CA HIS A 16 5.14 -0.90 -11.34
C HIS A 16 5.65 -0.86 -9.91
N MET A 17 4.74 -0.97 -8.95
CA MET A 17 5.06 -0.88 -7.53
C MET A 17 4.72 -2.20 -6.83
N PRO A 18 5.73 -3.00 -6.44
CA PRO A 18 5.52 -4.24 -5.71
C PRO A 18 4.89 -3.96 -4.33
N VAL A 19 3.93 -4.80 -3.96
CA VAL A 19 3.32 -4.85 -2.64
C VAL A 19 3.36 -6.28 -2.13
N GLU A 20 3.94 -6.45 -0.95
CA GLU A 20 3.99 -7.73 -0.26
C GLU A 20 3.16 -7.68 1.02
N VAL A 21 2.49 -8.78 1.32
CA VAL A 21 1.61 -8.93 2.47
C VAL A 21 2.16 -10.05 3.33
N LEU A 22 2.62 -9.69 4.52
CA LEU A 22 3.15 -10.62 5.50
C LEU A 22 2.20 -10.64 6.69
N VAL A 23 2.04 -11.80 7.30
CA VAL A 23 1.31 -11.96 8.55
C VAL A 23 2.22 -12.60 9.60
N ASP A 24 2.11 -12.15 10.83
CA ASP A 24 2.67 -12.83 11.99
C ASP A 24 1.55 -13.34 12.90
N THR A 25 1.87 -13.67 14.15
CA THR A 25 0.92 -14.23 15.11
C THR A 25 -0.27 -13.33 15.40
N ASP A 26 -0.10 -12.00 15.30
CA ASP A 26 -1.13 -11.03 15.66
C ASP A 26 -1.26 -9.85 14.68
N ASN A 27 -0.34 -9.70 13.75
CA ASN A 27 -0.20 -8.51 12.93
C ASN A 27 -0.13 -8.86 11.45
N THR A 28 -0.58 -7.89 10.65
CA THR A 28 -0.45 -7.88 9.21
C THR A 28 0.49 -6.75 8.82
N LEU A 29 1.54 -7.08 8.08
CA LEU A 29 2.53 -6.15 7.59
C LEU A 29 2.35 -6.00 6.08
N ILE A 30 2.23 -4.75 5.64
CA ILE A 30 2.17 -4.39 4.23
C ILE A 30 3.48 -3.73 3.89
N VAL A 31 4.27 -4.38 3.02
CA VAL A 31 5.54 -3.87 2.51
C VAL A 31 5.30 -3.37 1.10
N ILE A 32 5.66 -2.12 0.84
CA ILE A 32 5.51 -1.48 -0.46
C ILE A 32 6.90 -1.06 -0.90
N ASP A 33 7.33 -1.60 -2.04
CA ASP A 33 8.59 -1.21 -2.66
C ASP A 33 8.34 -0.02 -3.61
N CYS A 34 8.75 1.16 -3.16
CA CYS A 34 8.63 2.41 -3.90
C CYS A 34 9.85 2.71 -4.81
N ASN A 35 10.67 1.70 -5.16
CA ASN A 35 11.84 1.88 -6.02
C ASN A 35 11.49 2.48 -7.41
N CYS A 36 10.28 2.23 -7.92
CA CYS A 36 9.77 2.88 -9.13
C CYS A 36 9.53 4.41 -8.99
N CYS A 37 9.72 4.95 -7.79
CA CYS A 37 9.19 6.22 -7.32
C CYS A 37 10.15 6.95 -6.34
N GLU A 38 11.47 6.89 -6.57
CA GLU A 38 12.47 7.64 -5.78
C GLU A 38 12.14 9.15 -5.63
N GLU A 39 11.60 9.76 -6.69
CA GLU A 39 11.14 11.16 -6.69
C GLU A 39 10.00 11.44 -5.69
N PHE A 40 9.24 10.42 -5.32
CA PHE A 40 8.17 10.52 -4.32
C PHE A 40 8.68 10.37 -2.88
N LEU A 41 9.94 9.93 -2.67
CA LEU A 41 10.52 9.70 -1.35
C LEU A 41 11.39 10.87 -0.85
N SER A 42 12.16 11.52 -1.74
CA SER A 42 13.21 12.49 -1.38
C SER A 42 12.76 13.94 -1.13
N ARG A 43 11.53 14.31 -1.49
CA ARG A 43 10.90 15.57 -1.05
C ARG A 43 9.78 15.16 -0.12
N ARG A 44 9.69 15.70 1.12
CA ARG A 44 8.51 15.52 2.00
C ARG A 44 7.25 15.58 1.12
N LEU A 45 6.66 14.41 0.88
CA LEU A 45 5.83 14.08 -0.28
C LEU A 45 5.09 15.30 -0.88
N PRO A 46 5.52 15.87 -2.03
CA PRO A 46 4.73 16.87 -2.71
C PRO A 46 3.59 16.14 -3.44
N GLY A 47 2.51 15.84 -2.72
CA GLY A 47 1.24 15.37 -3.27
C GLY A 47 1.28 14.06 -4.06
N GLY A 48 0.93 12.95 -3.40
CA GLY A 48 -0.37 12.38 -3.76
C GLY A 48 -0.51 10.92 -4.20
N VAL A 49 0.52 10.07 -4.38
CA VAL A 49 0.27 8.63 -4.68
C VAL A 49 0.30 7.76 -3.41
N LEU A 50 1.25 8.00 -2.51
CA LEU A 50 1.31 7.25 -1.24
C LEU A 50 0.18 7.62 -0.29
N ILE A 51 -0.37 8.84 -0.38
CA ILE A 51 -1.52 9.29 0.42
C ILE A 51 -2.79 8.46 0.14
N PRO A 52 -3.25 8.27 -1.12
CA PRO A 52 -4.42 7.46 -1.40
C PRO A 52 -4.17 6.00 -1.08
N ILE A 53 -2.97 5.44 -1.28
CA ILE A 53 -2.66 4.07 -0.85
C ILE A 53 -2.73 3.95 0.66
N ALA A 54 -2.05 4.83 1.39
CA ALA A 54 -2.08 4.89 2.85
C ALA A 54 -3.50 5.06 3.41
N THR A 55 -4.31 5.89 2.76
CA THR A 55 -5.70 6.17 3.16
C THR A 55 -6.57 4.96 2.86
N SER A 56 -6.45 4.36 1.68
CA SER A 56 -7.17 3.15 1.30
C SER A 56 -6.82 1.97 2.21
N LEU A 57 -5.55 1.76 2.55
CA LEU A 57 -5.14 0.76 3.54
C LEU A 57 -5.77 1.07 4.89
N LYS A 58 -5.71 2.31 5.38
CA LYS A 58 -6.33 2.70 6.65
C LYS A 58 -7.83 2.40 6.66
N THR A 59 -8.54 2.70 5.58
CA THR A 59 -9.98 2.42 5.45
C THR A 59 -10.26 0.92 5.39
N PHE A 60 -9.52 0.18 4.57
CA PHE A 60 -9.68 -1.26 4.36
C PHE A 60 -9.44 -2.08 5.63
N PHE A 61 -8.37 -1.76 6.36
CA PHE A 61 -8.06 -2.39 7.64
C PHE A 61 -8.96 -1.88 8.75
N GLY A 62 -9.30 -0.59 8.74
CA GLY A 62 -10.22 0.01 9.72
C GLY A 62 -11.63 -0.57 9.67
N SER A 63 -12.17 -0.86 8.50
CA SER A 63 -13.49 -1.52 8.35
C SER A 63 -13.50 -2.95 8.91
N ARG A 64 -12.33 -3.56 9.07
CA ARG A 64 -12.12 -4.90 9.65
C ARG A 64 -11.73 -4.85 11.14
N GLY A 65 -11.81 -3.67 11.77
CA GLY A 65 -11.42 -3.48 13.17
C GLY A 65 -9.90 -3.52 13.40
N MET A 66 -9.09 -3.48 12.35
CA MET A 66 -7.64 -3.55 12.42
C MET A 66 -7.05 -2.15 12.51
N ARG A 67 -6.21 -1.92 13.51
CA ARG A 67 -5.57 -0.61 13.75
C ARG A 67 -4.15 -0.58 13.22
N ASN A 68 -3.74 0.51 12.59
CA ASN A 68 -2.33 0.73 12.27
C ASN A 68 -1.56 0.96 13.58
N ILE A 69 -0.50 0.19 13.81
CA ILE A 69 0.33 0.27 15.02
C ILE A 69 1.75 0.74 14.75
N ASP A 70 2.22 0.64 13.50
CA ASP A 70 3.55 1.09 13.11
C ASP A 70 3.59 1.48 11.64
N VAL A 71 4.43 2.47 11.34
CA VAL A 71 4.79 2.87 9.98
C VAL A 71 6.29 3.06 9.96
N ASN A 72 6.97 2.23 9.18
CA ASN A 72 8.41 2.31 8.97
C ASN A 72 8.69 2.66 7.50
N VAL A 73 9.57 3.63 7.27
CA VAL A 73 10.02 4.00 5.93
C VAL A 73 11.54 3.91 5.93
N SER A 74 12.08 3.05 5.07
CA SER A 74 13.51 2.79 4.95
C SER A 74 13.93 2.88 3.50
N GLY A 75 14.54 4.01 3.11
CA GLY A 75 14.93 4.29 1.73
C GLY A 75 13.72 4.24 0.80
N VAL A 76 13.73 3.25 -0.12
CA VAL A 76 12.64 3.03 -1.08
C VAL A 76 11.53 2.12 -0.57
N MET A 77 11.64 1.55 0.62
CA MET A 77 10.63 0.65 1.16
C MET A 77 9.77 1.34 2.20
N MET A 78 8.46 1.15 2.09
CA MET A 78 7.49 1.56 3.10
C MET A 78 6.83 0.32 3.68
N ARG A 79 6.88 0.18 5.01
CA ARG A 79 6.21 -0.88 5.74
C ARG A 79 5.14 -0.29 6.65
N ARG A 80 3.95 -0.88 6.63
CA ARG A 80 2.86 -0.57 7.57
C ARG A 80 2.45 -1.81 8.33
N THR A 81 2.36 -1.70 9.64
CA THR A 81 1.93 -2.78 10.51
C THR A 81 0.53 -2.48 11.04
N TYR A 82 -0.36 -3.46 10.89
CA TYR A 82 -1.73 -3.41 11.39
C TYR A 82 -1.91 -4.52 12.43
N LYS A 83 -2.54 -4.20 13.57
CA LYS A 83 -2.93 -5.19 14.57
C LYS A 83 -4.16 -5.93 14.07
N GLY A 84 -4.05 -7.24 13.95
CA GLY A 84 -5.00 -8.16 13.35
C GLY A 84 -4.32 -9.02 12.26
N ILE A 85 -4.91 -10.17 11.96
CA ILE A 85 -4.48 -11.06 10.87
C ILE A 85 -5.42 -10.88 9.68
N LEU A 86 -4.85 -10.65 8.50
CA LEU A 86 -5.57 -10.64 7.23
C LEU A 86 -5.66 -12.07 6.68
N ASP A 87 -6.82 -12.46 6.18
CA ASP A 87 -7.00 -13.76 5.53
C ASP A 87 -6.60 -13.73 4.05
N GLU A 88 -6.16 -14.87 3.52
CA GLU A 88 -5.79 -14.99 2.10
C GLU A 88 -6.98 -14.65 1.16
N ALA A 89 -8.21 -14.91 1.62
CA ALA A 89 -9.43 -14.59 0.89
C ALA A 89 -9.69 -13.08 0.72
N ASP A 90 -9.10 -12.23 1.57
CA ASP A 90 -9.23 -10.78 1.51
C ASP A 90 -8.22 -10.12 0.56
N LEU A 91 -7.18 -10.85 0.14
CA LEU A 91 -6.14 -10.31 -0.73
C LEU A 91 -6.68 -9.73 -2.05
N PRO A 92 -7.60 -10.39 -2.77
CA PRO A 92 -8.15 -9.84 -4.02
C PRO A 92 -8.91 -8.53 -3.81
N GLU A 93 -9.64 -8.39 -2.70
CA GLU A 93 -10.35 -7.15 -2.36
C GLU A 93 -9.34 -6.03 -2.08
N MET A 94 -8.32 -6.31 -1.28
CA MET A 94 -7.27 -5.35 -0.97
C MET A 94 -6.56 -4.86 -2.24
N THR A 95 -6.16 -5.78 -3.12
CA THR A 95 -5.54 -5.45 -4.40
C THR A 95 -6.43 -4.49 -5.19
N LYS A 96 -7.70 -4.82 -5.36
CA LYS A 96 -8.67 -3.98 -6.09
C LYS A 96 -8.85 -2.61 -5.45
N VAL A 97 -8.88 -2.52 -4.12
CA VAL A 97 -8.99 -1.24 -3.38
C VAL A 97 -7.77 -0.36 -3.65
N LEU A 98 -6.56 -0.93 -3.65
CA LEU A 98 -5.32 -0.19 -3.91
C LEU A 98 -5.17 0.19 -5.38
N GLU A 99 -5.48 -0.71 -6.31
CA GLU A 99 -5.49 -0.43 -7.74
C GLU A 99 -6.46 0.73 -8.07
N ASN A 100 -7.65 0.71 -7.49
CA ASN A 100 -8.62 1.79 -7.65
C ASN A 100 -8.08 3.11 -7.06
N ALA A 101 -7.43 3.08 -5.91
CA ALA A 101 -6.85 4.26 -5.28
C ALA A 101 -5.78 4.91 -6.16
N VAL A 102 -4.90 4.08 -6.72
CA VAL A 102 -3.85 4.50 -7.66
C VAL A 102 -4.46 5.01 -8.97
N SER A 103 -5.36 4.25 -9.59
CA SER A 103 -6.00 4.60 -10.86
C SER A 103 -6.79 5.91 -10.76
N ASN A 104 -7.51 6.13 -9.66
CA ASN A 104 -8.24 7.38 -9.43
C ASN A 104 -7.28 8.57 -9.27
N PHE A 105 -6.14 8.36 -8.62
CA PHE A 105 -5.15 9.41 -8.47
C PHE A 105 -4.46 9.75 -9.80
N THR A 106 -4.04 8.75 -10.57
CA THR A 106 -3.38 8.94 -11.87
C THR A 106 -4.31 9.57 -12.90
N ARG A 107 -5.60 9.18 -12.93
CA ARG A 107 -6.63 9.80 -13.77
C ARG A 107 -6.89 11.27 -13.40
N LYS A 108 -6.95 11.61 -12.11
CA LYS A 108 -7.10 13.02 -11.67
C LYS A 108 -5.94 13.88 -12.14
N ARG A 109 -4.73 13.33 -12.21
CA ARG A 109 -3.54 14.06 -12.66
C ARG A 109 -3.51 14.32 -14.17
N LYS A 110 -4.16 13.49 -14.99
CA LYS A 110 -4.30 13.73 -16.45
C LYS A 110 -5.29 14.85 -16.82
N LYS A 111 -6.14 15.28 -15.89
CA LYS A 111 -7.14 16.35 -16.12
C LYS A 111 -6.68 17.75 -15.69
N LYS A 112 -5.45 17.89 -15.20
CA LYS A 112 -4.82 19.15 -14.81
C LYS A 112 -3.63 19.41 -15.70
#